data_AF-A0A7V2CJ53-F1
#
_entry.id   AF-A0A7V2CJ53-F1
#
_cell.length_a   1.000
_cell.length_b   1.000
_cell.length_c   1.000
_cell.angle_alpha   90.00
_cell.angle_beta   90.00
_cell.angle_gamma   90.00
#
_symmetry.space_group_name_H-M   'P 1'
#
loop_
_entity.id
_entity.type
_entity.pdbx_description
1 polymer ?
#
loop_
_entity_poly.entity_id
_entity_poly.type
_entity_poly.pdbx_seq_one_letter_code
_entity_poly.pdbx_strand_id
1 'polypeptide(L)'
;MAPHLEPYVLAMLICDAIWKDPSTGKSFLLGTFSSIAATVFPVVHPVMGIYIVLTDGRGKVPIKLQLVSADEDDDNSRRGDGGCL
;
A
#
# COMPACT_ATOMS: atom_id res chain seq x y z
N MET A 1 -23.37 -19.97 4.25
CA MET A 1 -22.61 -19.07 5.13
C MET A 1 -21.20 -19.00 4.56
N ALA A 2 -20.89 -17.99 3.74
CA ALA A 2 -19.58 -17.90 3.07
C ALA A 2 -18.56 -17.27 4.03
N PRO A 3 -17.31 -17.75 4.08
CA PRO A 3 -16.27 -17.15 4.90
C PRO A 3 -16.08 -15.70 4.45
N HIS A 4 -16.00 -14.78 5.41
CA HIS A 4 -15.56 -13.41 5.13
C HIS A 4 -14.05 -13.50 4.93
N LEU A 5 -13.64 -13.58 3.68
CA LEU A 5 -12.22 -13.60 3.34
C LEU A 5 -11.71 -12.17 3.46
N GLU A 6 -10.64 -12.00 4.23
CA GLU A 6 -9.94 -10.73 4.37
C GLU A 6 -9.32 -10.34 3.01
N PRO A 7 -9.31 -9.05 2.63
CA PRO A 7 -8.78 -8.66 1.35
C PRO A 7 -7.31 -8.99 1.23
N TYR A 8 -6.93 -9.62 0.14
CA TYR A 8 -5.56 -9.99 -0.15
C TYR A 8 -4.95 -9.03 -1.18
N VAL A 9 -3.74 -8.53 -0.89
CA VAL A 9 -2.98 -7.67 -1.80
C VAL A 9 -2.30 -8.53 -2.85
N LEU A 10 -2.76 -8.42 -4.10
CA LEU A 10 -2.17 -9.11 -5.25
C LEU A 10 -0.95 -8.38 -5.80
N ALA A 11 -1.00 -7.05 -5.80
CA ALA A 11 0.10 -6.22 -6.27
C ALA A 11 0.06 -4.83 -5.62
N MET A 12 1.25 -4.26 -5.41
CA MET A 12 1.43 -2.87 -5.01
C MET A 12 2.56 -2.28 -5.84
N LEU A 13 2.31 -1.16 -6.50
CA LEU A 13 3.27 -0.44 -7.33
C LEU A 13 3.30 1.02 -6.91
N ILE A 14 4.51 1.57 -6.80
CA ILE A 14 4.74 2.98 -6.54
C ILE A 14 5.20 3.64 -7.85
N CYS A 15 4.70 4.86 -8.11
CA CYS A 15 5.02 5.61 -9.31
C CYS A 15 4.94 7.12 -9.09
N ASP A 16 5.48 7.91 -10.00
CA ASP A 16 5.39 9.37 -9.94
C ASP A 16 3.97 9.88 -10.24
N ALA A 17 3.25 9.24 -11.17
CA ALA A 17 1.89 9.64 -11.53
C ALA A 17 1.04 8.46 -12.01
N ILE A 18 -0.28 8.54 -11.76
CA ILE A 18 -1.27 7.58 -12.23
C ILE A 18 -2.21 8.32 -13.18
N TRP A 19 -2.30 7.86 -14.43
CA TRP A 19 -3.26 8.38 -15.40
C TRP A 19 -4.33 7.34 -15.72
N LYS A 20 -5.61 7.67 -15.51
CA LYS A 20 -6.74 6.82 -15.86
C LYS A 20 -7.37 7.29 -17.17
N ASP A 21 -7.16 6.53 -18.24
CA ASP A 21 -7.73 6.85 -19.55
C ASP A 21 -9.26 6.82 -19.50
N PRO A 22 -9.94 7.93 -19.84
CA PRO A 22 -11.39 8.04 -19.80
C PRO A 22 -12.09 7.21 -20.88
N SER A 23 -11.39 6.86 -21.97
CA SER A 23 -11.97 6.10 -23.07
C SER A 23 -11.97 4.59 -22.81
N THR A 24 -10.89 4.04 -22.24
CA THR A 24 -10.77 2.61 -21.95
C THR A 24 -10.97 2.23 -20.48
N GLY A 25 -10.90 3.20 -19.57
CA GLY A 25 -10.91 2.97 -18.13
C GLY A 25 -9.62 2.38 -17.56
N LYS A 26 -8.60 2.17 -18.40
CA LYS A 26 -7.30 1.59 -18.00
C LYS A 26 -6.45 2.62 -17.27
N SER A 27 -5.72 2.16 -16.26
CA SER A 27 -4.73 2.97 -15.54
C SER A 27 -3.34 2.77 -16.14
N PHE A 28 -2.67 3.88 -16.42
CA PHE A 28 -1.28 3.98 -16.81
C PHE A 28 -0.46 4.45 -15.61
N LEU A 29 0.58 3.71 -15.26
CA LEU A 29 1.51 4.08 -14.20
C LEU A 29 2.74 4.70 -14.86
N LEU A 30 3.04 5.94 -14.51
CA LEU A 30 4.13 6.73 -15.11
C LEU A 30 5.27 6.85 -14.10
N GLY A 31 6.47 6.43 -14.51
CA GLY A 31 7.66 6.46 -13.65
C GLY A 31 7.54 5.51 -12.45
N THR A 32 7.39 4.21 -12.69
CA THR A 32 7.37 3.22 -11.59
C THR A 32 8.75 3.06 -10.98
N PHE A 33 8.84 3.08 -9.66
CA PHE A 33 10.11 2.97 -8.93
C PHE A 33 9.96 2.10 -7.68
N SER A 34 11.09 1.59 -7.19
CA SER A 34 11.19 0.76 -5.98
C SER A 34 12.08 1.38 -4.90
N SER A 35 12.74 2.50 -5.18
CA SER A 35 13.66 3.16 -4.26
C SER A 35 13.56 4.68 -4.39
N ILE A 36 13.59 5.37 -3.26
CA ILE A 36 13.68 6.83 -3.22
C ILE A 36 15.11 7.19 -2.88
N ALA A 37 15.77 7.93 -3.77
CA ALA A 37 17.11 8.45 -3.52
C ALA A 37 17.01 9.79 -2.78
N ALA A 38 17.73 9.92 -1.66
CA ALA A 38 17.81 11.14 -0.87
C ALA A 38 19.28 11.42 -0.53
N THR A 39 19.77 12.61 -0.84
CA THR A 39 21.16 13.00 -0.54
C THR A 39 21.33 13.42 0.91
N VAL A 40 20.30 14.02 1.51
CA VAL A 40 20.27 14.49 2.90
C VAL A 40 18.87 14.26 3.46
N PHE A 41 18.79 13.84 4.72
CA PHE A 41 17.54 13.70 5.46
C PHE A 41 17.34 14.86 6.45
N PRO A 42 16.08 15.28 6.73
CA PRO A 42 14.83 14.77 6.18
C PRO A 42 14.59 15.23 4.73
N VAL A 43 14.01 14.35 3.91
CA VAL A 43 13.64 14.64 2.51
C VAL A 43 12.13 14.62 2.36
N VAL A 44 11.61 15.51 1.51
CA VAL A 44 10.20 15.48 1.09
C VAL A 44 10.17 15.03 -0.37
N HIS A 45 9.63 13.83 -0.63
CA HIS A 45 9.42 13.36 -2.00
C HIS A 45 8.23 14.12 -2.62
N PRO A 46 8.37 14.72 -3.83
CA PRO A 46 7.41 15.69 -4.33
C PRO A 46 6.04 15.09 -4.63
N VAL A 47 5.98 13.92 -5.27
CA VAL A 47 4.73 13.22 -5.60
C VAL A 47 4.95 11.71 -5.47
N MET A 48 3.99 10.99 -4.92
CA MET A 48 4.02 9.53 -4.84
C MET A 48 2.61 8.98 -5.13
N GLY A 49 2.46 8.36 -6.29
CA GLY A 49 1.29 7.58 -6.66
C GLY A 49 1.44 6.12 -6.23
N ILE A 50 0.36 5.52 -5.75
CA ILE A 50 0.34 4.12 -5.31
C ILE A 50 -0.81 3.42 -6.00
N TYR A 51 -0.50 2.36 -6.74
CA TYR A 51 -1.45 1.49 -7.38
C TYR A 51 -1.50 0.15 -6.64
N ILE A 52 -2.68 -0.21 -6.12
CA ILE A 52 -2.90 -1.41 -5.33
C ILE A 52 -3.96 -2.27 -6.00
N VAL A 53 -3.68 -3.55 -6.17
CA VAL A 53 -4.64 -4.56 -6.62
C VAL A 53 -5.01 -5.43 -5.42
N LEU A 54 -6.28 -5.42 -5.04
CA LEU A 54 -6.84 -6.18 -3.93
C LEU A 54 -7.85 -7.19 -4.46
N THR A 55 -7.89 -8.39 -3.88
CA THR A 55 -8.98 -9.36 -4.06
C THR A 55 -9.71 -9.58 -2.74
N ASP A 56 -10.88 -10.22 -2.80
CA ASP A 56 -11.70 -10.64 -1.65
C ASP A 56 -12.23 -9.58 -0.67
N GLY A 57 -11.99 -8.30 -0.92
CA GLY A 57 -12.54 -7.20 -0.11
C GLY A 57 -14.04 -6.94 -0.35
N ARG A 58 -14.93 -7.91 -0.13
CA ARG A 58 -16.37 -7.71 -0.30
C ARG A 58 -16.94 -6.82 0.81
N GLY A 59 -17.67 -5.78 0.43
CA GLY A 59 -18.28 -4.84 1.35
C GLY A 59 -17.35 -3.67 1.71
N LYS A 60 -17.50 -3.12 2.91
CA LYS A 60 -16.66 -2.03 3.40
C LYS A 60 -15.53 -2.62 4.23
N VAL A 61 -14.32 -2.61 3.70
CA VAL A 61 -13.12 -3.06 4.43
C VAL A 61 -12.18 -1.89 4.64
N PRO A 62 -11.80 -1.55 5.88
CA PRO A 62 -10.82 -0.50 6.13
C PRO A 62 -9.44 -0.96 5.66
N ILE A 63 -8.77 -0.11 4.87
CA ILE A 63 -7.40 -0.36 4.38
C ILE A 63 -6.48 0.67 5.02
N LYS A 64 -5.36 0.19 5.59
CA LYS A 64 -4.33 1.02 6.21
C LYS A 64 -3.01 0.83 5.45
N LEU A 65 -2.44 1.92 4.95
CA LEU A 65 -1.11 1.93 4.34
C LEU A 65 -0.11 2.52 5.35
N GLN A 66 1.00 1.82 5.59
CA GLN A 66 2.05 2.27 6.51
C GLN A 66 3.42 2.05 5.87
N LEU A 67 4.33 2.99 6.08
CA LEU A 67 5.76 2.78 5.86
C LEU A 67 6.33 2.19 7.14
N VAL A 68 6.88 0.98 7.05
CA VAL A 68 7.50 0.25 8.16
C VAL A 68 8.99 0.08 7.87
N SER A 69 9.82 0.00 8.91
CA SER A 69 11.24 -0.26 8.73
C SER A 69 11.43 -1.70 8.24
N ALA A 70 12.31 -1.91 7.27
CA ALA A 70 12.62 -3.26 6.80
C ALA A 70 13.33 -4.11 7.85
N ASP A 71 13.88 -3.48 8.90
CA ASP A 71 14.57 -4.17 10.01
C ASP A 71 13.60 -4.70 11.08
N GLU A 72 12.28 -4.45 10.96
CA GLU A 72 11.27 -5.00 11.86
C GLU A 72 10.88 -6.43 11.47
N ASP A 73 11.83 -7.37 11.57
CA ASP A 73 11.55 -8.81 11.73
C ASP A 73 11.20 -9.11 13.20
N ASP A 74 10.24 -8.39 13.80
CA ASP A 74 9.82 -8.60 15.19
C ASP A 74 8.29 -8.76 15.32
N ASP A 75 7.86 -10.04 15.37
CA ASP A 75 6.77 -10.58 16.18
C ASP A 75 5.37 -9.91 16.16
N ASN A 76 4.84 -9.46 15.01
CA ASN A 76 3.43 -9.06 14.92
C ASN A 76 2.42 -10.24 14.85
N SER A 77 2.82 -11.46 15.23
CA SER A 77 1.94 -12.64 15.18
C SER A 77 1.25 -12.97 16.51
N ARG A 78 1.46 -12.20 17.60
CA ARG A 78 1.03 -12.61 18.95
C ARG A 78 0.43 -11.56 19.89
N ARG A 79 -0.04 -10.40 19.43
CA ARG A 79 -0.74 -9.46 20.34
C ARG A 79 -2.16 -9.14 19.92
N GLY A 80 -3.04 -10.13 20.16
CA GLY A 80 -4.29 -9.83 20.84
C GLY A 80 -4.00 -9.51 22.32
N ASP A 81 -4.87 -8.68 22.89
CA ASP A 81 -4.93 -8.25 24.30
C ASP A 81 -4.01 -7.09 24.75
N GLY A 82 -4.66 -5.94 24.97
CA GLY A 82 -4.50 -5.19 26.22
C GLY A 82 -3.55 -3.99 26.22
N GLY A 83 -4.14 -2.79 26.11
CA GLY A 83 -3.95 -1.64 27.03
C GLY A 83 -2.58 -0.98 27.24
N CYS A 84 -2.65 0.36 27.39
CA CYS A 84 -1.63 1.30 27.89
C CYS A 84 -0.47 1.58 26.91
N LEU A 85 -0.15 2.81 26.50
CA LEU A 85 -0.25 4.15 27.11
C LEU A 85 -0.74 5.20 26.11
#